data_AF-A0A835VMD9-F1
#
_entry.id   AF-A0A835VMD9-F1
#
_cell.length_a   1.000
_cell.length_b   1.000
_cell.length_c   1.000
_cell.angle_alpha   90.00
_cell.angle_beta   90.00
_cell.angle_gamma   90.00
#
_symmetry.space_group_name_H-M   'P 1'
#
loop_
_entity.id
_entity.type
_entity.pdbx_description
1 polymer ?
#
loop_
_entity_poly.entity_id
_entity_poly.type
_entity_poly.pdbx_seq_one_letter_code
_entity_poly.pdbx_strand_id
1 'polypeptide(L)'
;MDNISYAIDFWNSSIILNLNDGMLNTEFSEDSIFPYLLVNIGSGVSMIEVIGKGKFERIIGTHLGGGTILGLARLLTGCRSYDEFLELSQRGDNLSVDLTVGDIYGQHGYPKVGLPATTTASSFGKVTSSKLSDYKAEDLAAALFNAFTYNIGQISYFVAKLSGLKSIFFRGAYICGHAKAMEKISCALKYWSKDQVQTTFLCHEGFMGAVGAFWSYENMGIVDLAANDYIKEVLLSAPYMVGKAQVLPSLKNDSDNDLNLKEKVETLENINADLRAELERLKQENIELKSQLGRFK
;
A
#
# COMPACT_ATOMS: atom_id res chain seq x y z
N MET A 1 10.46 -9.48 -7.55
CA MET A 1 11.16 -8.90 -6.38
C MET A 1 11.69 -7.51 -6.71
N ASP A 2 12.05 -7.26 -7.98
CA ASP A 2 12.64 -6.00 -8.44
C ASP A 2 11.71 -4.78 -8.32
N ASN A 3 10.42 -4.91 -8.63
CA ASN A 3 9.45 -3.79 -8.52
C ASN A 3 9.28 -3.24 -7.09
N ILE A 4 9.58 -4.03 -6.06
CA ILE A 4 9.54 -3.58 -4.65
C ILE A 4 10.81 -2.80 -4.30
N SER A 5 11.96 -3.17 -4.86
CA SER A 5 13.23 -2.45 -4.69
C SER A 5 13.13 -1.02 -5.19
N TYR A 6 12.68 -0.83 -6.43
CA TYR A 6 12.53 0.48 -7.04
C TYR A 6 11.45 1.34 -6.37
N ALA A 7 10.39 0.70 -5.85
CA ALA A 7 9.35 1.39 -5.08
C ALA A 7 9.91 1.96 -3.77
N ILE A 8 10.75 1.20 -3.09
CA ILE A 8 11.39 1.62 -1.83
C ILE A 8 12.42 2.72 -2.11
N ASP A 9 13.27 2.54 -3.13
CA ASP A 9 14.33 3.50 -3.49
C ASP A 9 13.77 4.88 -3.89
N PHE A 10 12.70 4.92 -4.71
CA PHE A 10 12.04 6.17 -5.10
C PHE A 10 11.36 6.89 -3.94
N TRP A 11 10.71 6.15 -3.06
CA TRP A 11 10.00 6.75 -1.93
C TRP A 11 10.95 7.28 -0.86
N ASN A 12 12.11 6.67 -0.65
CA ASN A 12 13.14 7.29 0.20
C ASN A 12 13.59 8.67 -0.34
N SER A 13 13.41 8.93 -1.64
CA SER A 13 13.61 10.26 -2.25
C SER A 13 12.40 11.20 -2.14
N SER A 14 11.22 10.70 -1.76
CA SER A 14 9.92 11.43 -1.86
C SER A 14 9.08 11.51 -0.57
N ILE A 15 9.27 10.65 0.46
CA ILE A 15 8.44 10.63 1.69
C ILE A 15 8.96 11.61 2.75
N ILE A 16 9.00 12.93 2.53
CA ILE A 16 8.96 13.87 3.68
C ILE A 16 8.16 15.11 3.33
N LEU A 17 6.85 14.99 3.47
CA LEU A 17 5.97 16.14 3.64
C LEU A 17 5.50 16.15 5.10
N ASN A 18 6.04 17.06 5.88
CA ASN A 18 5.63 17.30 7.26
C ASN A 18 4.31 18.09 7.22
N LEU A 19 3.21 17.52 7.71
CA LEU A 19 1.89 18.16 7.73
C LEU A 19 1.73 19.24 8.83
N ASN A 20 2.80 19.59 9.55
CA ASN A 20 2.70 20.45 10.73
C ASN A 20 3.15 21.91 10.57
N ASP A 21 3.78 22.30 9.47
CA ASP A 21 4.03 23.71 9.18
C ASP A 21 4.18 23.86 7.68
N GLY A 22 3.55 24.88 7.08
CA GLY A 22 3.47 25.11 5.63
C GLY A 22 4.80 25.43 4.92
N MET A 23 5.90 24.80 5.31
CA MET A 23 7.23 24.92 4.75
C MET A 23 7.76 23.52 4.37
N LEU A 24 7.95 23.29 3.07
CA LEU A 24 8.64 22.12 2.53
C LEU A 24 10.13 22.14 2.94
N ASN A 25 10.49 21.43 4.01
CA ASN A 25 11.88 21.14 4.34
C ASN A 25 12.24 19.72 3.85
N THR A 26 13.01 19.66 2.76
CA THR A 26 13.42 18.45 2.03
C THR A 26 14.81 17.91 2.42
N GLU A 27 15.13 17.84 3.72
CA GLU A 27 16.42 17.25 4.13
C GLU A 27 16.25 16.36 5.36
N PHE A 28 16.03 15.07 5.14
CA PHE A 28 16.45 14.05 6.10
C PHE A 28 17.61 13.28 5.47
N SER A 29 18.67 13.05 6.25
CA SER A 29 19.76 12.20 5.80
C SER A 29 19.29 10.75 5.67
N GLU A 30 19.80 10.00 4.69
CA GLU A 30 19.46 8.59 4.49
C GLU A 30 19.71 7.73 5.75
N ASP A 31 20.73 8.10 6.53
CA ASP A 31 21.07 7.50 7.82
C ASP A 31 19.97 7.66 8.89
N SER A 32 19.03 8.59 8.70
CA SER A 32 17.94 8.83 9.65
C SER A 32 16.70 7.97 9.41
N ILE A 33 16.56 7.37 8.22
CA ILE A 33 15.37 6.60 7.82
C ILE A 33 15.56 5.11 8.09
N PHE A 34 16.75 4.58 7.78
CA PHE A 34 17.06 3.16 7.94
C PHE A 34 17.63 2.83 9.33
N PRO A 35 17.47 1.58 9.82
CA PRO A 35 16.62 0.53 9.27
C PRO A 35 15.16 0.68 9.73
N TYR A 36 14.21 0.16 8.94
CA TYR A 36 12.79 0.17 9.30
C TYR A 36 12.04 -1.09 8.88
N LEU A 37 10.89 -1.33 9.51
CA LEU A 37 9.95 -2.38 9.13
C LEU A 37 8.87 -1.79 8.23
N LEU A 38 8.76 -2.27 6.99
CA LEU A 38 7.64 -1.99 6.09
C LEU A 38 6.54 -3.04 6.27
N VAL A 39 5.38 -2.61 6.74
CA VAL A 39 4.19 -3.44 6.91
C VAL A 39 3.19 -3.09 5.80
N ASN A 40 3.06 -3.97 4.81
CA ASN A 40 2.13 -3.82 3.71
C ASN A 40 0.84 -4.62 3.96
N ILE A 41 -0.27 -3.92 4.20
CA ILE A 41 -1.59 -4.47 4.49
C ILE A 41 -2.48 -4.39 3.24
N GLY A 42 -2.51 -5.47 2.48
CA GLY A 42 -3.42 -5.69 1.35
C GLY A 42 -4.43 -6.78 1.67
N SER A 43 -4.70 -7.69 0.72
CA SER A 43 -5.53 -8.87 0.96
C SER A 43 -4.99 -9.72 2.13
N GLY A 44 -3.66 -9.91 2.16
CA GLY A 44 -2.90 -10.37 3.32
C GLY A 44 -1.96 -9.29 3.83
N VAL A 45 -1.04 -9.64 4.72
CA VAL A 45 -0.04 -8.72 5.29
C VAL A 45 1.36 -9.25 5.01
N SER A 46 2.24 -8.38 4.52
CA SER A 46 3.66 -8.68 4.33
C SER A 46 4.50 -7.72 5.18
N MET A 47 5.51 -8.26 5.87
CA MET A 47 6.42 -7.49 6.72
C MET A 47 7.83 -7.65 6.18
N ILE A 48 8.43 -6.53 5.79
CA ILE A 48 9.70 -6.46 5.08
C ILE A 48 10.63 -5.58 5.90
N GLU A 49 11.78 -6.11 6.29
CA GLU A 49 12.85 -5.31 6.87
C GLU A 49 13.61 -4.60 5.76
N VAL A 50 13.76 -3.30 5.89
CA VAL A 50 14.48 -2.45 4.94
C VAL A 50 15.71 -1.89 5.65
N ILE A 51 16.88 -2.39 5.29
CA ILE A 51 18.18 -2.08 5.90
C ILE A 51 18.82 -0.87 5.20
N GLY A 52 18.51 -0.69 3.92
CA GLY A 52 19.00 0.41 3.09
C GLY A 52 18.42 0.35 1.69
N LYS A 53 18.82 1.28 0.83
CA LYS A 53 18.46 1.27 -0.59
C LYS A 53 18.83 -0.05 -1.26
N GLY A 54 17.88 -0.65 -1.96
CA GLY A 54 17.99 -1.99 -2.57
C GLY A 54 18.32 -3.14 -1.61
N LYS A 55 18.35 -2.91 -0.28
CA LYS A 55 18.72 -3.91 0.74
C LYS A 55 17.56 -4.15 1.67
N PHE A 56 16.78 -5.18 1.37
CA PHE A 56 15.60 -5.54 2.14
C PHE A 56 15.36 -7.04 2.14
N GLU A 57 14.69 -7.53 3.17
CA GLU A 57 14.31 -8.92 3.32
C GLU A 57 12.87 -9.05 3.78
N ARG A 58 12.11 -9.96 3.17
CA ARG A 58 10.77 -10.28 3.65
C ARG A 58 10.88 -11.22 4.85
N ILE A 59 10.74 -10.67 6.05
CA ILE A 59 10.85 -11.40 7.30
C ILE A 59 9.68 -12.37 7.50
N ILE A 60 8.44 -11.88 7.38
CA ILE A 60 7.24 -12.67 7.65
C ILE A 60 6.00 -12.07 6.97
N GLY A 61 4.85 -12.73 7.13
CA GLY A 61 3.54 -12.15 6.85
C GLY A 61 2.42 -12.91 7.54
N THR A 62 1.21 -12.38 7.48
CA THR A 62 -0.01 -13.07 7.92
C THR A 62 -1.05 -13.03 6.82
N HIS A 63 -1.83 -14.11 6.70
CA HIS A 63 -2.99 -14.17 5.80
C HIS A 63 -4.21 -13.43 6.39
N LEU A 64 -4.14 -13.00 7.65
CA LEU A 64 -5.14 -12.18 8.32
C LEU A 64 -4.98 -10.70 7.93
N GLY A 65 -5.24 -10.38 6.65
CA GLY A 65 -5.25 -9.02 6.11
C GLY A 65 -6.64 -8.51 5.75
N GLY A 66 -6.69 -7.47 4.91
CA GLY A 66 -7.94 -6.82 4.50
C GLY A 66 -8.91 -7.73 3.73
N GLY A 67 -8.40 -8.72 3.00
CA GLY A 67 -9.23 -9.69 2.27
C GLY A 67 -10.00 -10.60 3.22
N THR A 68 -9.33 -11.05 4.28
CA THR A 68 -9.93 -11.88 5.33
C THR A 68 -10.98 -11.09 6.12
N ILE A 69 -10.67 -9.84 6.47
CA ILE A 69 -11.59 -8.96 7.21
C ILE A 69 -12.84 -8.67 6.38
N LEU A 70 -12.69 -8.27 5.12
CA LEU A 70 -13.82 -7.98 4.25
C LEU A 70 -14.66 -9.24 3.99
N GLY A 71 -14.02 -10.40 3.82
CA GLY A 71 -14.71 -11.68 3.66
C GLY A 71 -15.57 -12.03 4.88
N LEU A 72 -15.00 -11.93 6.09
CA LEU A 72 -15.73 -12.18 7.33
C LEU A 72 -16.81 -11.12 7.58
N ALA A 73 -16.52 -9.85 7.32
CA ALA A 73 -17.49 -8.76 7.46
C ALA A 73 -18.73 -9.01 6.59
N ARG A 74 -18.54 -9.38 5.31
CA ARG A 74 -19.64 -9.78 4.41
C ARG A 74 -20.51 -10.88 5.00
N LEU A 75 -19.89 -11.90 5.58
CA LEU A 75 -20.62 -13.04 6.17
C LEU A 75 -21.37 -12.65 7.45
N LEU A 76 -20.79 -11.79 8.28
CA LEU A 76 -21.32 -11.44 9.59
C LEU A 76 -22.34 -10.29 9.57
N THR A 77 -22.18 -9.34 8.64
CA THR A 77 -22.93 -8.08 8.65
C THR A 77 -23.73 -7.84 7.37
N GLY A 78 -23.40 -8.55 6.28
CA GLY A 78 -23.99 -8.33 4.97
C GLY A 78 -23.45 -7.11 4.21
N CYS A 79 -22.41 -6.42 4.72
CA CYS A 79 -21.81 -5.28 4.03
C CYS A 79 -21.26 -5.66 2.66
N ARG A 80 -21.34 -4.75 1.69
CA ARG A 80 -20.95 -4.99 0.28
C ARG A 80 -19.55 -4.49 -0.03
N SER A 81 -19.13 -3.41 0.61
CA SER A 81 -17.83 -2.77 0.42
C SER A 81 -17.06 -2.67 1.74
N TYR A 82 -15.76 -2.36 1.62
CA TYR A 82 -14.92 -2.09 2.77
C TYR A 82 -15.32 -0.78 3.47
N ASP A 83 -15.74 0.25 2.72
CA ASP A 83 -16.24 1.50 3.28
C ASP A 83 -17.50 1.29 4.13
N GLU A 84 -18.46 0.49 3.64
CA GLU A 84 -19.67 0.15 4.40
C GLU A 84 -19.33 -0.63 5.68
N PHE A 85 -18.38 -1.58 5.59
CA PHE A 85 -17.86 -2.28 6.78
C PHE A 85 -17.27 -1.30 7.80
N LEU A 86 -16.49 -0.31 7.35
CA LEU A 86 -15.94 0.69 8.23
C LEU A 86 -17.04 1.58 8.82
N GLU A 87 -18.01 2.05 8.04
CA GLU A 87 -19.14 2.83 8.57
C GLU A 87 -19.94 2.06 9.64
N LEU A 88 -20.13 0.75 9.46
CA LEU A 88 -20.74 -0.12 10.46
C LEU A 88 -19.89 -0.20 11.73
N SER A 89 -18.58 -0.48 11.59
CA SER A 89 -17.67 -0.63 12.73
C SER A 89 -17.55 0.65 13.56
N GLN A 90 -17.75 1.81 12.94
CA GLN A 90 -17.73 3.11 13.60
C GLN A 90 -18.97 3.40 14.45
N ARG A 91 -20.11 2.78 14.12
CA ARG A 91 -21.38 2.94 14.83
C ARG A 91 -21.60 1.87 15.89
N GLY A 92 -20.76 0.83 15.89
CA GLY A 92 -20.87 -0.30 16.80
C GLY A 92 -20.12 -0.12 18.11
N ASP A 93 -20.53 -0.93 19.09
CA ASP A 93 -19.84 -1.12 20.35
C ASP A 93 -19.29 -2.55 20.43
N ASN A 94 -17.98 -2.67 20.32
CA ASN A 94 -17.32 -3.98 20.38
C ASN A 94 -17.47 -4.64 21.77
N LEU A 95 -17.72 -3.89 22.85
CA LEU A 95 -17.81 -4.44 24.22
C LEU A 95 -19.02 -5.36 24.43
N SER A 96 -20.02 -5.28 23.55
CA SER A 96 -21.16 -6.20 23.53
C SER A 96 -20.80 -7.61 23.04
N VAL A 97 -19.69 -7.74 22.31
CA VAL A 97 -19.26 -8.97 21.62
C VAL A 97 -17.89 -9.47 22.13
N ASP A 98 -16.98 -8.56 22.44
CA ASP A 98 -15.65 -8.85 22.97
C ASP A 98 -15.67 -9.10 24.47
N LEU A 99 -14.91 -10.10 24.91
CA LEU A 99 -14.62 -10.33 26.32
C LEU A 99 -13.39 -9.51 26.73
N THR A 100 -13.55 -8.66 27.73
CA THR A 100 -12.49 -7.80 28.27
C THR A 100 -11.83 -8.39 29.51
N VAL A 101 -10.67 -7.86 29.88
CA VAL A 101 -10.01 -8.16 31.16
C VAL A 101 -10.94 -7.80 32.33
N GLY A 102 -11.73 -6.73 32.20
CA GLY A 102 -12.71 -6.32 33.20
C GLY A 102 -13.84 -7.32 33.41
N ASP A 103 -14.24 -8.04 32.35
CA ASP A 103 -15.23 -9.12 32.47
C ASP A 103 -14.68 -10.34 33.24
N ILE A 104 -13.36 -10.54 33.23
CA ILE A 104 -12.70 -11.68 33.90
C ILE A 104 -12.28 -11.33 35.34
N TYR A 105 -11.69 -10.14 35.53
CA TYR A 105 -11.02 -9.73 36.78
C TYR A 105 -11.74 -8.58 37.51
N GLY A 106 -12.82 -8.05 36.95
CA GLY A 106 -13.56 -6.92 37.52
C GLY A 106 -13.01 -5.55 37.13
N GLN A 107 -13.61 -4.49 37.68
CA GLN A 107 -13.40 -3.09 37.25
C GLN A 107 -11.94 -2.59 37.37
N HIS A 108 -11.12 -3.20 38.22
CA HIS A 108 -9.72 -2.82 38.43
C HIS A 108 -8.76 -3.44 37.39
N GLY A 109 -9.25 -4.29 36.49
CA GLY A 109 -8.42 -4.99 35.51
C GLY A 109 -7.45 -5.98 36.19
N TYR A 110 -6.25 -6.13 35.62
CA TYR A 110 -5.21 -6.99 36.17
C TYR A 110 -3.89 -6.21 36.41
N PRO A 111 -3.79 -5.45 37.52
CA PRO A 111 -2.67 -4.54 37.78
C PRO A 111 -1.30 -5.23 37.88
N LYS A 112 -1.27 -6.47 38.38
CA LYS A 112 -0.03 -7.26 38.57
C LYS A 112 0.78 -7.42 37.27
N VAL A 113 0.08 -7.47 36.14
CA VAL A 113 0.68 -7.59 34.80
C VAL A 113 0.45 -6.35 33.94
N GLY A 114 -0.11 -5.28 34.54
CA GLY A 114 -0.34 -4.00 33.87
C GLY A 114 -1.41 -4.03 32.78
N LEU A 115 -2.47 -4.85 32.93
CA LEU A 115 -3.58 -4.89 31.97
C LEU A 115 -4.80 -4.10 32.47
N PRO A 116 -5.20 -3.01 31.80
CA PRO A 116 -6.44 -2.29 32.09
C PRO A 116 -7.70 -3.16 31.94
N ALA A 117 -8.77 -2.81 32.66
CA ALA A 117 -10.06 -3.49 32.55
C ALA A 117 -10.66 -3.42 31.13
N THR A 118 -10.39 -2.34 30.40
CA THR A 118 -10.88 -2.10 29.03
C THR A 118 -10.14 -2.91 27.96
N THR A 119 -9.04 -3.57 28.31
CA THR A 119 -8.28 -4.38 27.34
C THR A 119 -9.10 -5.58 26.92
N THR A 120 -9.24 -5.79 25.61
CA THR A 120 -9.83 -7.02 25.05
C THR A 120 -8.97 -8.22 25.45
N ALA A 121 -9.58 -9.17 26.16
CA ALA A 121 -8.97 -10.44 26.53
C ALA A 121 -9.25 -11.51 25.46
N SER A 122 -10.46 -11.54 24.90
CA SER A 122 -10.84 -12.44 23.82
C SER A 122 -11.83 -11.78 22.87
N SER A 123 -11.42 -11.56 21.62
CA SER A 123 -12.30 -11.05 20.58
C SER A 123 -13.44 -12.02 20.32
N PHE A 124 -14.67 -11.52 20.20
CA PHE A 124 -15.90 -12.35 20.09
C PHE A 124 -16.13 -13.29 21.29
N GLY A 125 -15.43 -13.12 22.41
CA GLY A 125 -15.51 -14.01 23.56
C GLY A 125 -16.85 -13.99 24.32
N LYS A 126 -17.75 -13.02 24.04
CA LYS A 126 -19.12 -12.97 24.61
C LYS A 126 -20.17 -13.61 23.71
N VAL A 127 -19.80 -14.08 22.53
CA VAL A 127 -20.75 -14.74 21.62
C VAL A 127 -21.18 -16.08 22.22
N THR A 128 -22.48 -16.19 22.53
CA THR A 128 -23.11 -17.37 23.12
C THR A 128 -24.22 -17.93 22.25
N SER A 129 -24.84 -17.10 21.40
CA SER A 129 -25.86 -17.52 20.44
C SER A 129 -25.22 -17.89 19.10
N SER A 130 -25.79 -18.90 18.44
CA SER A 130 -25.45 -19.27 17.07
C SER A 130 -26.24 -18.46 16.02
N LYS A 131 -27.19 -17.62 16.45
CA LYS A 131 -28.00 -16.78 15.55
C LYS A 131 -27.39 -15.40 15.42
N LEU A 132 -26.99 -15.04 14.21
CA LEU A 132 -26.47 -13.69 13.91
C LEU A 132 -27.48 -12.58 14.20
N SER A 133 -28.79 -12.87 14.10
CA SER A 133 -29.87 -11.91 14.39
C SER A 133 -29.89 -11.39 15.83
N ASP A 134 -29.22 -12.09 16.75
CA ASP A 134 -29.19 -11.72 18.17
C ASP A 134 -28.13 -10.63 18.44
N TYR A 135 -27.32 -10.29 17.43
CA TYR A 135 -26.26 -9.29 17.50
C TYR A 135 -26.50 -8.18 16.48
N LYS A 136 -26.09 -6.95 16.82
CA LYS A 136 -26.11 -5.85 15.86
C LYS A 136 -24.96 -6.02 14.87
N ALA A 137 -25.24 -5.78 13.60
CA ALA A 137 -24.23 -5.83 12.53
C ALA A 137 -23.08 -4.83 12.81
N GLU A 138 -23.41 -3.66 13.36
CA GLU A 138 -22.46 -2.64 13.79
C GLU A 138 -21.49 -3.16 14.86
N ASP A 139 -22.00 -3.85 15.89
CA ASP A 139 -21.20 -4.37 17.00
C ASP A 139 -20.26 -5.49 16.54
N LEU A 140 -20.76 -6.38 15.66
CA LEU A 140 -19.94 -7.40 15.01
C LEU A 140 -18.84 -6.77 14.13
N ALA A 141 -19.16 -5.71 13.39
CA ALA A 141 -18.19 -4.99 12.58
C ALA A 141 -17.11 -4.33 13.46
N ALA A 142 -17.50 -3.71 14.58
CA ALA A 142 -16.59 -3.07 15.52
C ALA A 142 -15.62 -4.08 16.16
N ALA A 143 -16.14 -5.23 16.62
CA ALA A 143 -15.35 -6.32 17.17
C ALA A 143 -14.38 -6.90 16.14
N LEU A 144 -14.85 -7.16 14.91
CA LEU A 144 -14.02 -7.66 13.82
C LEU A 144 -12.88 -6.71 13.46
N PHE A 145 -13.21 -5.42 13.31
CA PHE A 145 -12.24 -4.38 12.99
C PHE A 145 -11.16 -4.26 14.06
N ASN A 146 -11.56 -4.27 15.34
CA ASN A 146 -10.63 -4.23 16.47
C ASN A 146 -9.72 -5.45 16.50
N ALA A 147 -10.29 -6.65 16.39
CA ALA A 147 -9.54 -7.91 16.47
C ALA A 147 -8.38 -7.95 15.49
N PHE A 148 -8.64 -7.62 14.21
CA PHE A 148 -7.62 -7.66 13.18
C PHE A 148 -6.64 -6.48 13.27
N THR A 149 -7.14 -5.27 13.52
CA THR A 149 -6.28 -4.08 13.60
C THR A 149 -5.28 -4.21 14.76
N TYR A 150 -5.72 -4.69 15.92
CA TYR A 150 -4.84 -4.94 17.06
C TYR A 150 -3.90 -6.13 16.82
N ASN A 151 -4.36 -7.20 16.16
CA ASN A 151 -3.50 -8.31 15.81
C ASN A 151 -2.37 -7.90 14.85
N ILE A 152 -2.67 -7.11 13.82
CA ILE A 152 -1.65 -6.57 12.90
C ILE A 152 -0.64 -5.72 13.67
N GLY A 153 -1.11 -4.77 14.49
CA GLY A 153 -0.22 -3.92 15.29
C GLY A 153 0.68 -4.74 16.23
N GLN A 154 0.13 -5.76 16.89
CA GLN A 154 0.89 -6.61 17.81
C GLN A 154 1.95 -7.45 17.08
N ILE A 155 1.61 -8.07 15.95
CA ILE A 155 2.59 -8.84 15.15
C ILE A 155 3.68 -7.90 14.63
N SER A 156 3.31 -6.72 14.10
CA SER A 156 4.27 -5.72 13.62
C SER A 156 5.23 -5.28 14.72
N TYR A 157 4.75 -5.06 15.95
CA TYR A 157 5.61 -4.76 17.09
C TYR A 157 6.57 -5.90 17.42
N PHE A 158 6.09 -7.15 17.46
CA PHE A 158 6.96 -8.29 17.74
C PHE A 158 8.05 -8.47 16.69
N VAL A 159 7.70 -8.32 15.41
CA VAL A 159 8.67 -8.40 14.31
C VAL A 159 9.70 -7.27 14.44
N ALA A 160 9.26 -6.02 14.64
CA ALA A 160 10.19 -4.90 14.82
C ALA A 160 11.11 -5.11 16.02
N LYS A 161 10.57 -5.59 17.15
CA LYS A 161 11.35 -5.85 18.35
C LYS A 161 12.37 -6.98 18.18
N LEU A 162 12.01 -8.05 17.48
CA LEU A 162 12.90 -9.18 17.20
C LEU A 162 14.01 -8.79 16.21
N SER A 163 13.71 -7.95 15.23
CA SER A 163 14.71 -7.39 14.29
C SER A 163 15.48 -6.18 14.86
N GLY A 164 15.20 -5.73 16.11
CA GLY A 164 15.86 -4.57 16.70
C GLY A 164 15.53 -3.22 16.04
N LEU A 165 14.41 -3.15 15.32
CA LEU A 165 13.96 -1.98 14.56
C LEU A 165 13.18 -1.00 15.45
N LYS A 166 13.45 0.30 15.27
CA LYS A 166 12.78 1.38 16.01
C LYS A 166 11.69 2.10 15.21
N SER A 167 11.62 1.84 13.91
CA SER A 167 10.69 2.52 13.00
C SER A 167 9.85 1.50 12.25
N ILE A 168 8.53 1.69 12.25
CA ILE A 168 7.58 0.90 11.48
C ILE A 168 6.81 1.81 10.54
N PHE A 169 6.85 1.48 9.26
CA PHE A 169 6.09 2.14 8.21
C PHE A 169 4.93 1.23 7.79
N PHE A 170 3.72 1.75 7.87
CA PHE A 170 2.53 1.07 7.39
C PHE A 170 2.12 1.61 6.02
N ARG A 171 1.76 0.66 5.15
CA ARG A 171 1.17 0.95 3.84
C ARG A 171 0.07 -0.06 3.52
N GLY A 172 -0.83 0.30 2.61
CA GLY A 172 -1.70 -0.60 1.85
C GLY A 172 -3.15 -0.16 1.87
N ALA A 173 -3.96 -0.69 0.95
CA ALA A 173 -5.35 -0.26 0.76
C ALA A 173 -6.21 -0.37 2.04
N TYR A 174 -5.84 -1.24 2.99
CA TYR A 174 -6.57 -1.42 4.26
C TYR A 174 -6.57 -0.16 5.16
N ILE A 175 -5.51 0.63 5.13
CA ILE A 175 -5.36 1.85 5.94
C ILE A 175 -5.61 3.14 5.14
N CYS A 176 -5.88 3.02 3.83
CA CYS A 176 -5.97 4.14 2.89
C CYS A 176 -7.17 5.04 3.13
N GLY A 177 -6.92 6.21 3.75
CA GLY A 177 -7.95 7.17 4.14
C GLY A 177 -8.79 6.73 5.33
N HIS A 178 -8.34 5.73 6.08
CA HIS A 178 -9.07 5.17 7.21
C HIS A 178 -8.40 5.57 8.53
N ALA A 179 -8.60 6.84 8.93
CA ALA A 179 -7.98 7.44 10.11
C ALA A 179 -8.14 6.61 11.39
N LYS A 180 -9.27 5.91 11.57
CA LYS A 180 -9.51 5.04 12.73
C LYS A 180 -8.62 3.79 12.76
N ALA A 181 -8.27 3.23 11.59
CA ALA A 181 -7.34 2.11 11.52
C ALA A 181 -5.94 2.56 11.94
N MET A 182 -5.50 3.70 11.39
CA MET A 182 -4.23 4.33 11.73
C MET A 182 -4.15 4.65 13.23
N GLU A 183 -5.18 5.30 13.78
CA GLU A 183 -5.27 5.65 15.20
C GLU A 183 -5.18 4.42 16.11
N LYS A 184 -5.92 3.35 15.80
CA LYS A 184 -5.88 2.11 16.58
C LYS A 184 -4.53 1.41 16.51
N ILE A 185 -3.89 1.37 15.34
CA ILE A 185 -2.53 0.83 15.19
C ILE A 185 -1.55 1.67 16.02
N SER A 186 -1.59 3.00 15.91
CA SER A 186 -0.73 3.91 16.68
C SER A 186 -0.92 3.73 18.19
N CYS A 187 -2.16 3.69 18.66
CA CYS A 187 -2.47 3.51 20.08
C CYS A 187 -1.95 2.15 20.59
N ALA A 188 -2.17 1.07 19.83
CA ALA A 188 -1.70 -0.25 20.19
C ALA A 188 -0.17 -0.33 20.23
N LEU A 189 0.51 0.19 19.21
CA LEU A 189 1.97 0.18 19.16
C LEU A 189 2.55 1.00 20.31
N LYS A 190 2.08 2.23 20.51
CA LYS A 190 2.46 3.08 21.63
C LYS A 190 2.35 2.36 22.98
N TYR A 191 1.23 1.68 23.21
CA TYR A 191 0.99 0.92 24.43
C TYR A 191 1.96 -0.25 24.60
N TRP A 192 2.10 -1.12 23.59
CA TRP A 192 2.94 -2.32 23.69
C TRP A 192 4.44 -2.05 23.62
N SER A 193 4.84 -0.99 22.91
CA SER A 193 6.24 -0.57 22.79
C SER A 193 6.68 0.37 23.90
N LYS A 194 5.77 0.90 24.73
CA LYS A 194 6.06 1.97 25.69
C LYS A 194 6.76 3.16 25.02
N ASP A 195 6.21 3.61 23.90
CA ASP A 195 6.77 4.68 23.05
C ASP A 195 8.19 4.42 22.49
N GLN A 196 8.71 3.18 22.53
CA GLN A 196 10.05 2.86 21.97
C GLN A 196 10.09 2.69 20.45
N VAL A 197 8.94 2.62 19.79
CA VAL A 197 8.83 2.38 18.35
C VAL A 197 8.02 3.51 17.71
N GLN A 198 8.61 4.15 16.70
CA GLN A 198 7.95 5.17 15.89
C GLN A 198 7.09 4.51 14.82
N THR A 199 5.87 5.03 14.66
CA THR A 199 4.92 4.55 13.64
C THR A 199 4.68 5.65 12.62
N THR A 200 4.80 5.31 11.34
CA THR A 200 4.55 6.23 10.21
C THR A 200 3.60 5.56 9.21
N PHE A 201 2.67 6.33 8.64
CA PHE A 201 1.74 5.87 7.61
C PHE A 201 2.02 6.59 6.30
N LEU A 202 1.97 5.88 5.18
CA LEU A 202 2.32 6.42 3.86
C LEU A 202 1.08 6.84 3.07
N CYS A 203 1.04 8.10 2.60
CA CYS A 203 -0.16 8.69 1.99
C CYS A 203 -0.46 8.23 0.55
N HIS A 204 0.49 7.64 -0.20
CA HIS A 204 0.27 7.06 -1.55
C HIS A 204 0.61 5.57 -1.62
N GLU A 205 0.31 4.89 -0.52
CA GLU A 205 0.63 3.51 -0.20
C GLU A 205 0.18 2.42 -1.19
N GLY A 206 -0.94 2.65 -1.90
CA GLY A 206 -1.46 1.73 -2.91
C GLY A 206 -0.66 1.75 -4.21
N PHE A 207 0.00 2.87 -4.51
CA PHE A 207 0.66 3.12 -5.80
C PHE A 207 2.15 2.82 -5.78
N MET A 208 2.75 2.59 -4.61
CA MET A 208 4.21 2.38 -4.49
C MET A 208 4.71 1.29 -5.43
N GLY A 209 3.99 0.17 -5.55
CA GLY A 209 4.38 -0.92 -6.44
C GLY A 209 4.33 -0.55 -7.93
N ALA A 210 3.32 0.24 -8.33
CA ALA A 210 3.20 0.73 -9.70
C ALA A 210 4.27 1.77 -10.02
N VAL A 211 4.53 2.67 -9.08
CA VAL A 211 5.58 3.69 -9.14
C VAL A 211 6.97 3.05 -9.22
N GLY A 212 7.25 2.05 -8.39
CA GLY A 212 8.49 1.28 -8.45
C GLY A 212 8.66 0.54 -9.76
N ALA A 213 7.59 -0.06 -10.30
CA ALA A 213 7.63 -0.68 -11.61
C ALA A 213 7.95 0.34 -12.72
N PHE A 214 7.32 1.51 -12.69
CA PHE A 214 7.58 2.60 -13.63
C PHE A 214 9.05 3.04 -13.61
N TRP A 215 9.64 3.26 -12.43
CA TRP A 215 11.06 3.60 -12.31
C TRP A 215 12.01 2.45 -12.66
N SER A 216 11.59 1.20 -12.48
CA SER A 216 12.35 0.05 -12.99
C SER A 216 12.52 0.09 -14.50
N TYR A 217 11.53 0.62 -15.24
CA TYR A 217 11.59 0.73 -16.70
C TYR A 217 12.60 1.79 -17.18
N GLU A 218 12.85 2.86 -16.42
CA GLU A 218 13.93 3.82 -16.73
C GLU A 218 15.30 3.15 -16.68
N ASN A 219 15.56 2.33 -15.65
CA ASN A 219 16.82 1.59 -15.50
C ASN A 219 16.99 0.47 -16.54
N MET A 220 15.95 0.17 -17.32
CA MET A 220 15.97 -0.76 -18.46
C MET A 220 16.18 -0.07 -19.82
N GLY A 221 16.42 1.24 -19.86
CA GLY A 221 16.84 1.96 -21.07
C GLY A 221 15.72 2.62 -21.88
N ILE A 222 14.53 2.84 -21.30
CA ILE A 222 13.48 3.70 -21.90
C ILE A 222 13.66 5.11 -21.31
N VAL A 223 14.52 5.92 -21.94
CA VAL A 223 15.15 7.10 -21.30
C VAL A 223 14.26 8.36 -21.24
N ASP A 224 13.06 8.37 -21.82
CA ASP A 224 12.30 9.63 -21.99
C ASP A 224 10.98 9.75 -21.22
N LEU A 225 10.62 8.79 -20.34
CA LEU A 225 9.28 8.78 -19.73
C LEU A 225 9.19 9.46 -18.36
N ALA A 226 10.19 9.33 -17.46
CA ALA A 226 10.19 10.08 -16.18
C ALA A 226 10.98 11.39 -16.23
N ALA A 227 11.70 11.67 -17.33
CA ALA A 227 12.27 12.99 -17.59
C ALA A 227 11.19 14.07 -17.86
N ASN A 228 9.96 13.66 -18.17
CA ASN A 228 8.85 14.57 -18.39
C ASN A 228 8.33 15.13 -17.05
N ASP A 229 8.60 16.42 -16.81
CA ASP A 229 8.20 17.13 -15.58
C ASP A 229 6.69 17.05 -15.31
N TYR A 230 5.86 16.96 -16.35
CA TYR A 230 4.41 16.77 -16.21
C TYR A 230 4.04 15.39 -15.65
N ILE A 231 4.75 14.32 -16.04
CA ILE A 231 4.50 12.97 -15.52
C ILE A 231 4.94 12.88 -14.06
N LYS A 232 6.08 13.51 -13.71
CA LYS A 232 6.50 13.67 -12.32
C LYS A 232 5.46 14.43 -11.50
N GLU A 233 4.97 15.55 -12.00
CA GLU A 233 3.94 16.35 -11.34
C GLU A 233 2.66 15.53 -11.14
N VAL A 234 2.15 14.83 -12.16
CA VAL A 234 0.93 14.00 -12.01
C VAL A 234 1.10 12.85 -11.00
N LEU A 235 2.26 12.18 -10.99
CA LEU A 235 2.53 11.07 -10.08
C LEU A 235 2.78 11.52 -8.64
N LEU A 236 3.33 12.73 -8.44
CA LEU A 236 3.65 13.30 -7.13
C LEU A 236 2.53 14.17 -6.55
N SER A 237 1.63 14.72 -7.39
CA SER A 237 0.64 15.73 -6.96
C SER A 237 -0.77 15.20 -6.78
N ALA A 238 -1.04 13.92 -7.01
CA ALA A 238 -2.42 13.40 -7.00
C ALA A 238 -3.07 13.56 -5.61
N PRO A 239 -4.03 14.50 -5.42
CA PRO A 239 -4.66 14.70 -4.12
C PRO A 239 -5.65 13.57 -3.84
N TYR A 240 -5.70 13.13 -2.58
CA TYR A 240 -6.76 12.27 -2.07
C TYR A 240 -8.08 13.05 -2.08
N MET A 241 -8.94 12.81 -3.08
CA MET A 241 -10.25 13.45 -3.16
C MET A 241 -11.33 12.56 -2.55
N VAL A 242 -11.68 12.82 -1.30
CA VAL A 242 -12.97 12.41 -0.74
C VAL A 242 -14.05 13.28 -1.40
N GLY A 243 -14.79 12.70 -2.34
CA GLY A 243 -16.10 13.19 -2.77
C GLY A 243 -16.16 14.60 -3.39
N LYS A 244 -15.71 14.74 -4.64
CA LYS A 244 -16.35 15.49 -5.76
C LYS A 244 -15.35 15.63 -6.90
N ALA A 245 -15.74 15.19 -8.10
CA ALA A 245 -14.97 15.45 -9.31
C ALA A 245 -14.96 16.96 -9.57
N GLN A 246 -13.79 17.59 -9.51
CA GLN A 246 -13.57 18.90 -10.11
C GLN A 246 -12.84 18.76 -11.44
N VAL A 247 -13.23 19.66 -12.33
CA VAL A 247 -12.94 19.73 -13.75
C VAL A 247 -11.44 19.86 -14.00
N LEU A 248 -10.95 19.08 -14.97
CA LEU A 248 -9.60 19.12 -15.51
C LEU A 248 -9.22 20.56 -15.91
N PRO A 249 -8.02 21.08 -15.58
CA PRO A 249 -7.58 22.36 -16.11
C PRO A 249 -7.55 22.30 -17.64
N SER A 250 -8.22 23.25 -18.29
CA SER A 250 -8.27 23.37 -19.74
C SER A 250 -6.86 23.49 -20.32
N LEU A 251 -6.50 22.60 -21.25
CA LEU A 251 -5.33 22.71 -22.12
C LEU A 251 -5.28 24.11 -22.74
N LYS A 252 -4.26 24.89 -22.40
CA LYS A 252 -3.84 26.00 -23.25
C LYS A 252 -3.07 25.38 -24.42
N ASN A 253 -3.64 25.50 -25.62
CA ASN A 253 -3.02 25.07 -26.86
C ASN A 253 -1.81 25.97 -27.16
N ASP A 254 -0.60 25.47 -26.88
CA ASP A 254 0.62 26.00 -27.48
C ASP A 254 0.78 25.38 -28.88
N SER A 255 0.48 26.19 -29.90
CA SER A 255 0.49 25.80 -31.32
C SER A 255 1.85 25.33 -31.85
N ASP A 256 2.94 25.72 -31.19
CA ASP A 256 4.31 25.44 -31.63
C ASP A 256 4.76 24.01 -31.32
N ASN A 257 4.20 23.38 -30.27
CA ASN A 257 4.51 22.00 -29.93
C ASN A 257 3.79 21.00 -30.85
N ASP A 258 2.60 21.34 -31.33
CA ASP A 258 1.78 20.48 -32.18
C ASP A 258 2.35 20.32 -33.59
N LEU A 259 3.03 21.35 -34.12
CA LEU A 259 3.76 21.27 -35.39
C LEU A 259 4.99 20.35 -35.28
N ASN A 260 5.76 20.45 -34.20
CA ASN A 260 6.97 19.64 -33.98
C ASN A 260 6.62 18.15 -33.80
N LEU A 261 5.51 17.86 -33.13
CA LEU A 261 4.99 16.50 -32.96
C LEU A 261 4.55 15.89 -34.29
N LYS A 262 3.87 16.64 -35.15
CA LYS A 262 3.44 16.15 -36.48
C LYS A 262 4.62 15.81 -37.38
N GLU A 263 5.66 16.65 -37.41
CA GLU A 263 6.89 16.38 -38.17
C GLU A 263 7.62 15.11 -37.68
N LYS A 264 7.66 14.90 -36.36
CA LYS A 264 8.26 13.68 -35.78
C LYS A 264 7.46 12.42 -36.12
N VAL A 265 6.13 12.51 -36.11
CA VAL A 265 5.25 11.38 -36.47
C VAL A 265 5.44 11.02 -37.94
N GLU A 266 5.47 12.01 -38.85
CA GLU A 266 5.69 11.77 -40.28
C GLU A 266 7.08 11.15 -40.56
N THR A 267 8.10 11.61 -39.82
CA THR A 267 9.45 11.03 -39.90
C THR A 267 9.47 9.56 -39.46
N LEU A 268 8.79 9.23 -38.36
CA LEU A 268 8.70 7.86 -37.85
C LEU A 268 7.87 6.94 -38.74
N GLU A 269 6.84 7.46 -39.40
CA GLU A 269 6.05 6.70 -40.39
C GLU A 269 6.90 6.33 -41.61
N ASN A 270 7.74 7.25 -42.09
CA ASN A 270 8.67 6.98 -43.19
C ASN A 270 9.73 5.93 -42.81
N ILE A 271 10.34 6.04 -41.62
CA ILE A 271 11.30 5.04 -41.13
C ILE A 271 10.65 3.66 -40.99
N ASN A 272 9.41 3.60 -40.49
CA ASN A 272 8.68 2.35 -40.37
C ASN A 272 8.33 1.73 -41.74
N ALA A 273 8.08 2.54 -42.77
CA ALA A 273 7.87 2.06 -44.13
C ALA A 273 9.14 1.42 -44.70
N ASP A 274 10.29 2.07 -44.52
CA ASP A 274 11.59 1.55 -44.99
C ASP A 274 11.97 0.24 -44.29
N LEU A 275 11.78 0.16 -42.97
CA LEU A 275 12.04 -1.07 -42.20
C LEU A 275 11.13 -2.23 -42.64
N ARG A 276 9.87 -1.95 -43.00
CA ARG A 276 8.96 -2.97 -43.53
C ARG A 276 9.41 -3.46 -44.91
N ALA A 277 9.89 -2.56 -45.78
CA ALA A 277 10.41 -2.94 -47.09
C ALA A 277 11.65 -3.85 -46.97
N GLU A 278 12.59 -3.51 -46.08
CA GLU A 278 13.79 -4.32 -45.86
C GLU A 278 13.45 -5.68 -45.22
N LEU A 279 12.46 -5.73 -44.32
CA LEU A 279 11.98 -6.99 -43.75
C LEU A 279 11.42 -7.94 -44.83
N GLU A 280 10.64 -7.43 -45.77
CA GLU A 280 10.10 -8.24 -46.88
C GLU A 280 11.21 -8.69 -47.84
N ARG A 281 12.20 -7.85 -48.11
CA ARG A 281 13.39 -8.24 -48.89
C ARG A 281 14.14 -9.40 -48.22
N LEU A 282 14.42 -9.30 -46.92
CA LEU A 282 15.11 -10.33 -46.16
C LEU A 282 14.31 -11.65 -46.10
N LYS A 283 12.98 -11.58 -46.01
CA LYS A 283 12.12 -12.78 -46.09
C LYS A 283 12.25 -13.47 -47.44
N GLN A 284 12.27 -12.70 -48.53
CA GLN A 284 12.41 -13.25 -49.88
C GLN A 284 13.78 -13.92 -50.08
N GLU A 285 14.84 -13.28 -49.61
CA GLU A 285 16.20 -13.84 -49.64
C GLU A 285 16.29 -15.13 -48.81
N ASN A 286 15.62 -15.18 -47.65
CA ASN A 286 15.57 -16.38 -46.82
C ASN A 286 14.83 -17.54 -47.51
N ILE A 287 13.76 -17.25 -48.27
CA ILE A 287 13.02 -18.25 -49.07
C ILE A 287 13.92 -18.80 -50.18
N GLU A 288 14.66 -17.94 -50.87
CA GLU A 288 15.57 -18.32 -51.96
C GLU A 288 16.73 -19.19 -51.43
N LEU A 289 17.36 -18.79 -50.33
CA LEU A 289 18.41 -19.57 -49.67
C LEU A 289 17.90 -20.95 -49.23
N LYS A 290 16.69 -21.03 -48.67
CA LYS A 290 16.06 -22.31 -48.30
C LYS A 290 15.77 -23.19 -49.51
N SER A 291 15.40 -22.61 -50.65
CA SER A 291 15.19 -23.33 -51.91
C SER A 291 16.51 -23.89 -52.46
N GLN A 292 17.59 -23.11 -52.40
CA GLN A 292 18.93 -23.56 -52.80
C GLN A 292 19.44 -24.69 -51.90
N LEU A 293 19.23 -24.60 -50.59
CA LEU A 293 19.61 -25.65 -49.64
C LEU A 293 18.84 -26.97 -49.88
N GLY A 294 17.59 -26.88 -50.35
CA GLY A 294 16.75 -28.02 -50.69
C GLY A 294 17.18 -28.77 -51.96
N ARG A 295 17.99 -28.17 -52.83
CA ARG A 295 18.54 -28.82 -54.04
C ARG A 295 19.80 -29.67 -53.78
N PHE A 296 20.36 -29.63 -52.58
CA PHE A 296 21.53 -30.42 -52.16
C PHE A 296 21.15 -31.64 -51.29
N LYS A 297 19.87 -32.03 -51.26
CA LYS A 297 19.38 -33.27 -50.64
C LYS A 297 18.95 -34.28 -51.70
#